data_AF-A0A067Q9E3-F1
#
_entry.id   AF-A0A067Q9E3-F1
#
_cell.length_a   1.000
_cell.length_b   1.000
_cell.length_c   1.000
_cell.angle_alpha   90.00
_cell.angle_beta   90.00
_cell.angle_gamma   90.00
#
_symmetry.space_group_name_H-M   'P 1'
#
loop_
_entity.id
_entity.type
_entity.pdbx_description
1 polymer ?
#
loop_
_entity_poly.entity_id
_entity_poly.type
_entity_poly.pdbx_seq_one_letter_code
_entity_poly.pdbx_strand_id
1 'polypeptide(L)'
;MLRALLMSSRPLLSRIRVASLPSPHPHVHNHGMSLSQSIPALSRGMKVRASVKLMCDGCTVVKRKGRVYIICSKNAKHKQRQG
;
A
#
# COMPACT_ATOMS: atom_id res chain seq x y z
N MET A 1 33.19 52.47 22.67
CA MET A 1 32.71 51.10 22.41
C MET A 1 31.97 51.09 21.08
N LEU A 2 32.73 51.08 19.98
CA LEU A 2 32.25 50.89 18.61
C LEU A 2 31.90 49.41 18.41
N ARG A 3 30.71 49.10 17.86
CA ARG A 3 30.33 47.89 17.07
C ARG A 3 28.81 47.73 17.12
N ALA A 4 28.06 47.44 16.06
CA ALA A 4 28.29 47.42 14.63
C ALA A 4 26.89 47.47 14.01
N LEU A 5 26.72 48.31 13.00
CA LEU A 5 25.60 48.25 12.06
C LEU A 5 25.64 46.94 11.27
N LEU A 6 24.47 46.55 10.74
CA LEU A 6 24.26 45.70 9.55
C LEU A 6 24.61 44.22 9.66
N MET A 7 23.59 43.36 9.80
CA MET A 7 23.46 42.03 9.18
C MET A 7 22.01 41.58 9.47
N SER A 8 21.11 41.22 8.56
CA SER A 8 21.12 41.07 7.12
C SER A 8 19.66 40.82 6.73
N SER A 9 19.16 41.59 5.77
CA SER A 9 17.83 41.43 5.18
C SER A 9 17.70 40.02 4.60
N ARG A 10 16.78 39.21 5.12
CA ARG A 10 16.51 37.86 4.61
C ARG A 10 15.80 37.98 3.25
N PRO A 11 16.43 37.62 2.12
CA PRO A 11 15.71 37.67 0.85
C PRO A 11 14.78 36.45 0.76
N LEU A 12 13.48 36.71 0.60
CA LEU A 12 12.51 35.70 0.14
C LEU A 12 12.73 35.43 -1.35
N LEU A 13 13.87 34.85 -1.70
CA LEU A 13 14.10 34.33 -3.04
C LEU A 13 13.40 32.96 -3.14
N SER A 14 12.19 33.04 -3.66
CA SER A 14 11.37 31.97 -4.22
C SER A 14 12.23 30.96 -4.98
N ARG A 15 12.34 29.76 -4.41
CA ARG A 15 12.98 28.60 -5.03
C ARG A 15 12.07 28.11 -6.15
N ILE A 16 12.23 28.68 -7.35
CA ILE A 16 11.60 28.19 -8.57
C ILE A 16 12.10 26.75 -8.76
N ARG A 17 11.25 25.77 -8.48
CA ARG A 17 11.49 24.40 -8.89
C ARG A 17 11.29 24.36 -10.40
N VAL A 18 12.38 24.37 -11.15
CA VAL A 18 12.38 24.00 -12.56
C VAL A 18 11.80 22.59 -12.64
N ALA A 19 10.67 22.44 -13.34
CA ALA A 19 10.08 21.14 -13.60
C ALA A 19 11.07 20.35 -14.46
N SER A 20 11.79 19.42 -13.85
CA SER A 20 12.60 18.45 -14.56
C SER A 20 11.66 17.59 -15.41
N LEU A 21 11.71 17.76 -16.73
CA LEU A 21 11.01 16.91 -17.69
C LEU A 21 11.35 15.44 -17.39
N PRO A 22 10.36 14.53 -17.34
CA PRO A 22 10.65 13.10 -17.31
C PRO A 22 11.31 12.70 -18.63
N SER A 23 12.53 12.19 -18.54
CA SER A 23 13.22 11.54 -19.65
C SER A 23 12.40 10.33 -20.12
N PRO A 24 12.06 10.20 -21.42
CA PRO A 24 11.40 9.01 -21.92
C PRO A 24 12.43 7.88 -21.99
N HIS A 25 12.55 7.10 -20.91
CA HIS A 25 13.25 5.82 -20.99
C HIS A 25 12.38 4.86 -21.80
N PRO A 26 12.90 4.26 -22.89
CA PRO A 26 12.17 3.25 -23.62
C PRO A 26 12.04 2.00 -22.74
N HIS A 27 10.87 1.82 -22.15
CA HIS A 27 10.51 0.58 -21.48
C HIS A 27 10.25 -0.49 -22.54
N VAL A 28 11.28 -1.25 -22.88
CA VAL A 28 11.15 -2.47 -23.70
C VAL A 28 10.32 -3.49 -22.90
N HIS A 29 9.00 -3.53 -23.13
CA HIS A 29 8.14 -4.60 -22.63
C HIS A 29 8.25 -5.77 -23.59
N ASN A 30 9.17 -6.68 -23.27
CA ASN A 30 9.29 -7.95 -23.97
C ASN A 30 8.07 -8.80 -23.59
N HIS A 31 6.95 -8.66 -24.32
CA HIS A 31 5.78 -9.54 -24.18
C HIS A 31 6.07 -10.88 -24.85
N GLY A 32 7.04 -11.61 -24.29
CA GLY A 32 7.23 -13.03 -24.55
C GLY A 32 6.06 -13.79 -23.95
N MET A 33 5.03 -14.02 -24.77
CA MET A 33 3.94 -14.95 -24.49
C MET A 33 4.54 -16.34 -24.27
N SER A 34 4.66 -16.75 -23.01
CA SER A 34 4.95 -18.15 -22.68
C SER A 34 4.10 -18.63 -21.52
N LEU A 35 3.44 -19.76 -21.81
CA LEU A 35 2.86 -20.73 -20.90
C LEU A 35 1.48 -20.38 -20.32
N SER A 36 0.50 -21.08 -20.90
CA SER A 36 -0.73 -21.56 -20.26
C SER A 36 -0.43 -22.13 -18.87
N GLN A 37 -0.35 -21.27 -17.87
CA GLN A 37 -0.36 -21.68 -16.48
C GLN A 37 -1.82 -21.74 -16.05
N SER A 38 -2.37 -22.96 -16.01
CA SER A 38 -3.54 -23.25 -15.19
C SER A 38 -3.15 -23.00 -13.73
N ILE A 39 -3.26 -21.76 -13.26
CA ILE A 39 -3.03 -21.40 -11.85
C ILE A 39 -4.04 -22.20 -11.02
N PRO A 40 -3.65 -23.21 -10.22
CA PRO A 40 -4.58 -23.80 -9.27
C PRO A 40 -4.91 -22.71 -8.23
N ALA A 41 -6.20 -22.47 -8.05
CA ALA A 41 -6.79 -21.42 -7.24
C ALA A 41 -6.00 -21.15 -5.95
N LEU A 42 -5.18 -20.10 -5.97
CA LEU A 42 -4.53 -19.54 -4.80
C LEU A 42 -5.61 -19.11 -3.80
N SER A 43 -5.80 -19.89 -2.73
CA SER A 43 -5.78 -19.40 -1.35
C SER A 43 -6.39 -20.41 -0.40
N ARG A 44 -5.58 -21.35 0.09
CA ARG A 44 -5.85 -21.99 1.40
C ARG A 44 -5.42 -21.06 2.55
N GLY A 45 -5.61 -19.74 2.41
CA GLY A 45 -5.00 -18.70 3.24
C GLY A 45 -5.97 -17.58 3.65
N MET A 46 -5.52 -16.76 4.60
CA MET A 46 -6.24 -15.62 5.17
C MET A 46 -6.45 -14.50 4.13
N LYS A 47 -7.68 -14.06 3.89
CA LYS A 47 -7.98 -12.99 2.92
C LYS A 47 -7.94 -11.60 3.58
N VAL A 48 -7.11 -10.69 3.07
CA VAL A 48 -7.05 -9.31 3.59
C VAL A 48 -8.03 -8.43 2.83
N ARG A 49 -8.89 -7.69 3.53
CA ARG A 49 -9.91 -6.80 2.96
C ARG A 49 -10.04 -5.53 3.81
N ALA A 50 -10.46 -4.42 3.21
CA ALA A 50 -10.73 -3.18 3.95
C ALA A 50 -11.95 -3.31 4.88
N SER A 51 -12.97 -4.08 4.46
CA SER A 51 -14.15 -4.41 5.26
C SER A 51 -14.23 -5.91 5.49
N VAL A 52 -14.64 -6.29 6.70
CA VAL A 52 -14.80 -7.69 7.10
C VAL A 52 -16.23 -7.94 7.52
N LYS A 53 -16.81 -9.05 7.05
CA LYS A 53 -18.19 -9.47 7.37
C LYS A 53 -18.27 -10.96 7.65
N LEU A 54 -19.23 -11.34 8.49
CA LEU A 54 -19.58 -12.74 8.71
C LEU A 54 -20.30 -13.28 7.46
N MET A 55 -19.99 -14.53 7.09
CA MET A 55 -20.52 -15.17 5.87
C MET A 55 -21.30 -16.45 6.16
N CYS A 56 -21.15 -17.02 7.36
CA CYS A 56 -21.86 -18.21 7.82
C CYS A 56 -21.87 -18.24 9.35
N ASP A 57 -22.67 -19.11 9.95
CA ASP A 57 -22.82 -19.25 11.41
C ASP A 57 -21.54 -19.73 12.12
N GLY A 58 -20.63 -20.35 11.37
CA GLY A 58 -19.32 -20.76 11.87
C GLY A 58 -18.27 -19.64 11.87
N CYS A 59 -18.61 -18.45 11.39
CA CYS A 59 -17.69 -17.31 11.39
C CYS A 59 -17.78 -16.56 12.72
N THR A 60 -16.63 -16.11 13.23
CA THR A 60 -16.57 -15.31 14.46
C THR A 60 -15.63 -14.12 14.28
N VAL A 61 -16.04 -12.96 14.78
CA VAL A 61 -15.22 -11.74 14.80
C VAL A 61 -14.26 -11.80 15.99
N VAL A 62 -12.96 -11.65 15.75
CA VAL A 62 -11.94 -11.64 16.81
C VAL A 62 -10.98 -10.48 16.57
N LYS A 63 -10.69 -9.71 17.62
CA LYS A 63 -9.64 -8.67 17.59
C LYS A 63 -8.33 -9.27 18.09
N ARG A 64 -7.27 -9.22 17.28
CA ARG A 64 -5.91 -9.69 17.65
C ARG A 64 -4.89 -8.69 17.14
N LYS A 65 -3.86 -8.38 17.92
CA LYS A 65 -2.78 -7.45 17.50
C LYS A 65 -3.31 -6.11 16.93
N GLY A 66 -4.38 -5.57 17.51
CA GLY A 66 -5.02 -4.32 17.08
C GLY A 66 -5.80 -4.39 15.76
N ARG A 67 -5.94 -5.55 15.10
CA ARG A 67 -6.71 -5.72 13.86
C ARG A 67 -7.92 -6.63 14.06
N VAL A 68 -8.94 -6.44 13.23
CA VAL A 68 -10.15 -7.29 13.22
C VAL A 68 -9.94 -8.47 12.28
N TYR A 69 -10.26 -9.66 12.76
CA TYR A 69 -10.21 -10.91 12.02
C TYR A 69 -11.57 -11.58 12.02
N ILE A 70 -11.86 -12.30 10.94
CA ILE A 70 -12.94 -13.28 10.84
C ILE A 70 -12.26 -14.62 10.79
N ILE A 71 -12.49 -15.44 11.81
CA ILE A 71 -12.11 -16.85 11.82
C ILE A 71 -13.35 -17.68 11.48
N CYS A 72 -13.15 -18.84 10.85
CA CYS A 72 -14.23 -19.76 10.57
C CYS A 72 -13.73 -21.19 10.78
N SER A 73 -14.43 -21.95 11.63
CA SER A 73 -14.08 -23.33 11.95
C SER A 73 -14.56 -24.30 10.86
N LYS A 74 -15.69 -23.99 10.21
CA LYS A 74 -16.31 -24.84 9.18
C LYS A 74 -15.61 -24.70 7.81
N ASN A 75 -15.26 -23.48 7.43
CA ASN A 75 -14.80 -23.15 6.07
C ASN A 75 -13.57 -22.23 6.07
N ALA A 76 -12.43 -22.72 5.58
CA ALA A 76 -11.19 -21.93 5.53
C ALA A 76 -11.26 -20.72 4.59
N LYS A 77 -12.12 -20.76 3.56
CA LYS A 77 -12.32 -19.66 2.58
C LYS A 77 -12.90 -18.38 3.20
N HIS A 78 -13.53 -18.47 4.37
CA HIS A 78 -14.16 -17.32 5.02
C HIS A 78 -13.20 -16.51 5.90
N LYS A 79 -11.97 -16.98 6.10
CA LYS A 79 -10.98 -16.31 6.95
C LYS A 79 -10.62 -14.93 6.37
N GLN A 80 -10.98 -13.84 7.06
CA GLN A 80 -10.73 -12.45 6.60
C GLN A 80 -10.02 -11.53 7.63
N ARG A 81 -9.08 -10.66 7.21
CA ARG A 81 -8.38 -9.67 8.06
C ARG A 81 -8.69 -8.26 7.58
N GLN A 82 -9.00 -7.37 8.51
CA GLN A 82 -9.16 -5.95 8.24
C GLN A 82 -7.79 -5.26 8.17
N GLY A 83 -7.46 -4.67 7.02
CA GLY A 83 -6.19 -3.97 6.79
C GLY A 83 -5.05 -4.89 6.34
#